data_AF-A0AAU4JDB0-F1
#
_entry.id   AF-A0AAU4JDB0-F1
#
_cell.length_a   1.000
_cell.length_b   1.000
_cell.length_c   1.000
_cell.angle_alpha   90.00
_cell.angle_beta   90.00
_cell.angle_gamma   90.00
#
_symmetry.space_group_name_H-M   'P 1'
#
loop_
_entity.id
_entity.type
_entity.pdbx_description
1 polymer ?
#
loop_
_entity_poly.entity_id
_entity_poly.type
_entity_poly.pdbx_seq_one_letter_code
_entity_poly.pdbx_strand_id
1 'polypeptide(L)'
;MTTETAPADRITLPGGEMLAWSDLPQKRLANGGPLAALAARLVPPGARVLVAGPHDPALLDQLTHAEVTCLLRSHPDAVALAHRAARVVVGGPAGLPDDETYDVVIAAAGLDPVESVEGTRLGWDGVLARLVAAVRPGGTLLLRLDNPLGLHRLVDTTPWYASRDDSAWVIGGVLDRTHPANRDQLRERLGAAGLRPTACWAAYPGVTTPTALLDADHLDRDAGSGLFDAVLHGACAGGFTSATVLQDPARLAVDALHAGRAADLAPGWLTLAHRPADPTDPTTPAVDGDLPVALVQTGRPGIGVLEVLHGPSGWRWGLIRATDATTPAVAPFASREAAYRDADALSGPVPAGRLLRTLLLDAALRRDLATLRALLRGYAGWLADQADADGRIAGAAALAGTDNVVVDGERYAVLDPSWRATAALPGDVVLARGLWRFAAGLLTGGYAHPWSSTLDITGLTVVLGGLAGHDLDRATVSEAIEVEAAIAAALDGLDAGATVGLATELHAVAPTDPPIGGHSYQQLREAWLRQREELTRLAALTAWTEELLTSRERALRRAETTIGLLSGSLSYRVGRLAITPARLAKRGARAAKRRATAVLAPKQEEQQ
;
A
#
# COMPACT_ATOMS: atom_id res chain seq x y z
N MET A 1 3.88 -11.58 41.12
CA MET A 1 2.44 -11.89 41.24
C MET A 1 1.86 -11.06 42.37
N THR A 2 1.47 -9.82 42.05
CA THR A 2 0.60 -9.02 42.91
C THR A 2 -0.81 -9.23 42.38
N THR A 3 -1.63 -9.95 43.14
CA THR A 3 -3.08 -10.09 42.91
C THR A 3 -3.74 -8.76 43.24
N GLU A 4 -3.62 -7.81 42.32
CA GLU A 4 -4.54 -6.69 42.25
C GLU A 4 -5.91 -7.30 41.95
N THR A 5 -6.82 -7.18 42.89
CA THR A 5 -8.16 -7.75 42.81
C THR A 5 -8.83 -7.07 41.61
N ALA A 6 -9.06 -7.82 40.53
CA ALA A 6 -9.80 -7.33 39.37
C ALA A 6 -11.12 -6.69 39.85
N PRO A 7 -11.67 -5.69 39.14
CA PRO A 7 -12.97 -5.10 39.47
C PRO A 7 -14.08 -6.16 39.31
N ALA A 8 -14.21 -7.01 40.33
CA ALA A 8 -15.13 -8.14 40.37
C ALA A 8 -16.59 -7.68 40.43
N ASP A 9 -16.82 -6.42 40.79
CA ASP A 9 -18.11 -5.75 40.79
C ASP A 9 -18.67 -5.52 39.37
N ARG A 10 -17.82 -5.51 38.34
CA ARG A 10 -18.24 -5.25 36.94
C ARG A 10 -18.31 -6.50 36.06
N ILE A 11 -17.77 -7.63 36.52
CA ILE A 11 -17.67 -8.87 35.74
C ILE A 11 -18.74 -9.86 36.24
N THR A 12 -19.62 -10.32 35.34
CA THR A 12 -20.61 -11.37 35.62
C THR A 12 -20.20 -12.68 34.92
N LEU A 13 -20.22 -13.78 35.65
CA LEU A 13 -19.91 -15.14 35.15
C LEU A 13 -21.18 -16.03 35.22
N PRO A 14 -22.09 -15.93 34.24
CA PRO A 14 -23.31 -16.75 34.18
C PRO A 14 -23.08 -18.23 33.85
N GLY A 15 -21.86 -18.63 33.44
CA GLY A 15 -21.51 -20.00 33.07
C GLY A 15 -21.11 -20.14 31.60
N GLY A 16 -20.19 -21.07 31.32
CA GLY A 16 -19.65 -21.32 29.98
C GLY A 16 -18.45 -20.44 29.63
N GLU A 17 -17.78 -19.84 30.60
CA GLU A 17 -16.60 -19.00 30.44
C GLU A 17 -15.32 -19.80 30.12
N MET A 18 -14.47 -19.24 29.25
CA MET A 18 -13.11 -19.74 28.99
C MET A 18 -12.13 -19.04 29.95
N LEU A 19 -11.64 -19.78 30.95
CA LEU A 19 -10.86 -19.23 32.06
C LEU A 19 -9.39 -18.91 31.73
N ALA A 20 -8.81 -19.58 30.73
CA ALA A 20 -7.37 -19.52 30.44
C ALA A 20 -7.02 -19.11 29.00
N TRP A 21 -8.04 -18.73 28.21
CA TRP A 21 -7.87 -18.36 26.81
C TRP A 21 -8.12 -16.87 26.61
N SER A 22 -7.47 -16.24 25.64
CA SER A 22 -7.68 -14.84 25.26
C SER A 22 -7.94 -14.78 23.76
N ASP A 23 -9.03 -14.12 23.37
CA ASP A 23 -9.38 -13.85 21.97
C ASP A 23 -9.05 -12.41 21.56
N LEU A 24 -8.50 -11.59 22.47
CA LEU A 24 -8.11 -10.22 22.14
C LEU A 24 -7.08 -10.20 21.01
N PRO A 25 -7.23 -9.24 20.06
CA PRO A 25 -6.35 -9.19 18.91
C PRO A 25 -4.91 -8.86 19.35
N GLN A 26 -3.96 -9.65 18.85
CA GLN A 26 -2.53 -9.45 19.07
C GLN A 26 -2.02 -8.23 18.31
N LYS A 27 -2.47 -8.07 17.05
CA LYS A 27 -2.21 -6.88 16.24
C LYS A 27 -3.26 -5.83 16.55
N ARG A 28 -2.83 -4.61 16.86
CA ARG A 28 -3.71 -3.49 17.20
C ARG A 28 -3.42 -2.31 16.30
N LEU A 29 -4.49 -1.63 15.89
CA LEU A 29 -4.38 -0.41 15.11
C LEU A 29 -4.43 0.79 16.05
N ALA A 30 -3.76 1.88 15.68
CA ALA A 30 -3.84 3.12 16.43
C ALA A 30 -5.31 3.57 16.57
N ASN A 31 -5.75 3.85 17.79
CA ASN A 31 -7.12 4.25 18.12
C ASN A 31 -8.21 3.26 17.64
N GLY A 32 -7.88 1.98 17.45
CA GLY A 32 -8.82 0.95 16.97
C GLY A 32 -9.15 1.04 15.48
N GLY A 33 -8.51 1.96 14.75
CA GLY A 33 -8.59 2.09 13.30
C GLY A 33 -10.01 2.39 12.75
N PRO A 34 -10.25 2.08 11.47
CA PRO A 34 -11.52 2.35 10.78
C PRO A 34 -12.75 1.76 11.47
N LEU A 35 -12.63 0.60 12.13
CA LEU A 35 -13.75 -0.03 12.82
C LEU A 35 -14.21 0.80 14.03
N ALA A 36 -13.28 1.24 14.86
CA ALA A 36 -13.60 2.09 16.02
C ALA A 36 -14.17 3.44 15.58
N ALA A 37 -13.66 4.01 14.49
CA ALA A 37 -14.16 5.25 13.91
C ALA A 37 -15.60 5.11 13.39
N LEU A 38 -15.91 4.00 12.71
CA LEU A 38 -17.28 3.67 12.29
C LEU A 38 -18.21 3.50 13.49
N ALA A 39 -17.79 2.73 14.51
CA ALA A 39 -18.59 2.50 15.71
C ALA A 39 -18.93 3.81 16.44
N ALA A 40 -17.95 4.70 16.61
CA ALA A 40 -18.15 6.00 17.25
C ALA A 40 -19.16 6.89 16.51
N ARG A 41 -19.18 6.82 15.16
CA ARG A 41 -20.16 7.53 14.33
C ARG A 41 -21.58 6.97 14.47
N LEU A 42 -21.70 5.65 14.59
CA LEU A 42 -22.99 4.97 14.67
C LEU A 42 -23.65 5.04 16.05
N VAL A 43 -22.87 5.23 17.12
CA VAL A 43 -23.35 5.22 18.51
C VAL A 43 -23.72 6.63 18.97
N PRO A 44 -25.01 6.91 19.29
CA PRO A 44 -25.40 8.18 19.87
C PRO A 44 -24.86 8.39 21.30
N PRO A 45 -24.60 9.64 21.72
CA PRO A 45 -24.30 9.94 23.12
C PRO A 45 -25.40 9.46 24.07
N GLY A 46 -24.98 8.81 25.16
CA GLY A 46 -25.86 8.24 26.19
C GLY A 46 -26.56 6.95 25.79
N ALA A 47 -26.29 6.39 24.60
CA ALA A 47 -26.88 5.14 24.17
C ALA A 47 -26.39 3.94 25.00
N ARG A 48 -27.26 2.96 25.21
CA ARG A 48 -26.90 1.65 25.76
C ARG A 48 -26.36 0.77 24.63
N VAL A 49 -25.10 0.37 24.74
CA VAL A 49 -24.38 -0.37 23.69
C VAL A 49 -23.95 -1.73 24.18
N LEU A 50 -24.26 -2.77 23.41
CA LEU A 50 -23.71 -4.11 23.61
C LEU A 50 -22.58 -4.35 22.62
N VAL A 51 -21.35 -4.50 23.11
CA VAL A 51 -20.20 -4.93 22.31
C VAL A 51 -20.03 -6.45 22.47
N ALA A 52 -20.41 -7.21 21.45
CA ALA A 52 -20.41 -8.66 21.44
C ALA A 52 -19.16 -9.23 20.76
N GLY A 53 -18.33 -9.91 21.53
CA GLY A 53 -17.09 -10.54 21.09
C GLY A 53 -15.83 -9.71 21.42
N PRO A 54 -14.65 -10.29 21.17
CA PRO A 54 -13.37 -9.66 21.47
C PRO A 54 -13.09 -8.51 20.50
N HIS A 55 -12.93 -7.30 21.03
CA HIS A 55 -12.58 -6.12 20.26
C HIS A 55 -11.31 -5.47 20.83
N ASP A 56 -10.62 -4.71 19.99
CA ASP A 56 -9.51 -3.88 20.44
C ASP A 56 -10.00 -2.94 21.57
N PRO A 57 -9.30 -2.87 22.73
CA PRO A 57 -9.66 -1.94 23.80
C PRO A 57 -9.86 -0.50 23.33
N ALA A 58 -9.14 -0.08 22.29
CA ALA A 58 -9.26 1.25 21.71
C ALA A 58 -10.65 1.53 21.11
N LEU A 59 -11.41 0.50 20.73
CA LEU A 59 -12.81 0.67 20.33
C LEU A 59 -13.67 1.16 21.50
N LEU A 60 -13.46 0.63 22.70
CA LEU A 60 -14.19 1.09 23.89
C LEU A 60 -13.79 2.51 24.29
N ASP A 61 -12.51 2.86 24.10
CA ASP A 61 -12.01 4.21 24.36
C ASP A 61 -12.70 5.25 23.44
N GLN A 62 -13.13 4.86 22.23
CA GLN A 62 -13.93 5.70 21.32
C GLN A 62 -15.42 5.76 21.65
N LEU A 63 -15.90 4.93 22.58
CA LEU A 63 -17.32 4.83 22.97
C LEU A 63 -17.59 5.36 24.39
N THR A 64 -16.69 6.19 24.93
CA THR A 64 -16.81 6.77 26.28
C THR A 64 -18.03 7.66 26.47
N HIS A 65 -18.64 8.12 25.37
CA HIS A 65 -19.92 8.86 25.37
C HIS A 65 -21.15 7.97 25.55
N ALA A 66 -21.00 6.65 25.63
CA ALA A 66 -22.09 5.68 25.70
C ALA A 66 -21.95 4.72 26.90
N GLU A 67 -23.04 4.08 27.29
CA GLU A 67 -23.05 3.06 28.33
C GLU A 67 -22.75 1.68 27.70
N VAL A 68 -21.49 1.27 27.78
CA VAL A 68 -20.99 0.05 27.11
C VAL A 68 -21.08 -1.17 28.03
N THR A 69 -21.80 -2.20 27.57
CA THR A 69 -21.75 -3.57 28.09
C THR A 69 -20.99 -4.48 27.14
N CYS A 70 -20.02 -5.25 27.63
CA CYS A 70 -19.28 -6.21 26.83
C CYS A 70 -19.80 -7.62 27.04
N LEU A 71 -20.02 -8.37 25.95
CA LEU A 71 -20.27 -9.80 25.98
C LEU A 71 -19.05 -10.54 25.44
N LEU A 72 -18.40 -11.33 26.28
CA LEU A 72 -17.19 -12.07 25.95
C LEU A 72 -17.37 -13.56 26.31
N ARG A 73 -16.52 -14.41 25.74
CA ARG A 73 -16.37 -15.80 26.20
C ARG A 73 -15.15 -15.99 27.10
N SER A 74 -14.15 -15.12 27.00
CA SER A 74 -12.89 -15.19 27.74
C SER A 74 -12.91 -14.38 29.03
N HIS A 75 -12.53 -15.01 30.15
CA HIS A 75 -12.34 -14.32 31.43
C HIS A 75 -11.07 -13.42 31.44
N PRO A 76 -9.90 -13.85 30.93
CA PRO A 76 -8.75 -12.96 30.78
C PRO A 76 -9.06 -11.66 30.02
N ASP A 77 -9.85 -11.75 28.95
CA ASP A 77 -10.26 -10.58 28.16
C ASP A 77 -11.20 -9.68 28.94
N ALA A 78 -12.11 -10.27 29.73
CA ALA A 78 -13.00 -9.52 30.60
C ALA A 78 -12.23 -8.70 31.65
N VAL A 79 -11.22 -9.30 32.27
CA VAL A 79 -10.33 -8.59 33.21
C VAL A 79 -9.61 -7.43 32.52
N ALA A 80 -9.15 -7.62 31.28
CA ALA A 80 -8.47 -6.57 30.51
C ALA A 80 -9.38 -5.40 30.08
N LEU A 81 -10.69 -5.63 29.98
CA LEU A 81 -11.67 -4.65 29.51
C LEU A 81 -12.56 -4.05 30.60
N ALA A 82 -12.61 -4.64 31.80
CA ALA A 82 -13.57 -4.27 32.84
C ALA A 82 -13.50 -2.81 33.33
N HIS A 83 -12.34 -2.16 33.25
CA HIS A 83 -12.24 -0.73 33.61
C HIS A 83 -12.78 0.21 32.53
N ARG A 84 -12.92 -0.26 31.29
CA ARG A 84 -13.43 0.52 30.14
C ARG A 84 -14.92 0.32 29.88
N ALA A 85 -15.50 -0.75 30.39
CA ALA A 85 -16.92 -1.05 30.26
C ALA A 85 -17.69 -0.71 31.54
N ALA A 86 -18.98 -0.40 31.40
CA ALA A 86 -19.90 -0.31 32.53
C ALA A 86 -20.15 -1.70 33.13
N ARG A 87 -20.24 -2.73 32.28
CA ARG A 87 -20.48 -4.12 32.65
C ARG A 87 -19.81 -5.07 31.67
N VAL A 88 -19.30 -6.20 32.15
CA VAL A 88 -18.77 -7.29 31.32
C VAL A 88 -19.46 -8.61 31.69
N VAL A 89 -20.02 -9.29 30.69
CA VAL A 89 -20.66 -10.61 30.83
C VAL A 89 -19.77 -11.65 30.15
N VAL A 90 -19.39 -12.71 30.88
CA VAL A 90 -18.47 -13.76 30.38
C VAL A 90 -19.17 -15.11 30.36
N GLY A 91 -19.36 -15.67 29.17
CA GLY A 91 -20.07 -16.95 28.98
C GLY A 91 -20.74 -17.09 27.62
N GLY A 92 -20.56 -16.13 26.72
CA GLY A 92 -21.22 -16.11 25.43
C GLY A 92 -22.72 -15.81 25.52
N PRO A 93 -23.48 -15.97 24.42
CA PRO A 93 -24.82 -15.41 24.25
C PRO A 93 -25.90 -15.99 25.16
N ALA A 94 -25.66 -17.16 25.77
CA ALA A 94 -26.53 -17.75 26.78
C ALA A 94 -26.49 -16.97 28.12
N GLY A 95 -25.43 -16.21 28.36
CA GLY A 95 -25.26 -15.40 29.55
C GLY A 95 -26.01 -14.06 29.55
N LEU A 96 -26.56 -13.64 28.40
CA LEU A 96 -27.36 -12.43 28.29
C LEU A 96 -28.77 -12.66 28.87
N PRO A 97 -29.30 -11.76 29.72
CA PRO A 97 -30.69 -11.79 30.15
C PRO A 97 -31.66 -11.62 28.97
N ASP A 98 -32.83 -12.27 29.04
CA ASP A 98 -33.84 -12.24 27.96
C ASP A 98 -34.62 -10.94 27.86
N ASP A 99 -34.68 -10.18 28.95
CA ASP A 99 -35.41 -8.92 29.08
C ASP A 99 -34.54 -7.68 28.81
N GLU A 100 -33.22 -7.86 28.67
CA GLU A 100 -32.27 -6.78 28.49
C GLU A 100 -32.12 -6.41 27.00
N THR A 101 -32.39 -5.14 26.67
CA THR A 101 -32.27 -4.60 25.31
C THR A 101 -31.35 -3.39 25.24
N TYR A 102 -30.75 -3.18 24.08
CA TYR A 102 -29.72 -2.18 23.78
C TYR A 102 -30.11 -1.35 22.55
N ASP A 103 -29.67 -0.10 22.53
CA ASP A 103 -29.89 0.82 21.42
C ASP A 103 -29.05 0.42 20.20
N VAL A 104 -27.80 -0.01 20.47
CA VAL A 104 -26.84 -0.46 19.46
C VAL A 104 -26.18 -1.75 19.92
N VAL A 105 -26.13 -2.76 19.03
CA VAL A 105 -25.37 -3.99 19.23
C VAL A 105 -24.24 -4.04 18.20
N ILE A 106 -23.00 -4.23 18.66
CA ILE A 106 -21.79 -4.30 17.83
C ILE A 106 -21.19 -5.70 17.94
N ALA A 107 -21.37 -6.50 16.90
CA ALA A 107 -20.76 -7.82 16.72
C ALA A 107 -19.73 -7.77 15.58
N ALA A 108 -18.81 -6.80 15.64
CA ALA A 108 -17.81 -6.58 14.61
C ALA A 108 -16.63 -7.56 14.68
N ALA A 109 -16.54 -8.37 15.74
CA ALA A 109 -15.64 -9.51 15.82
C ALA A 109 -16.17 -10.77 15.10
N GLY A 110 -17.39 -10.72 14.54
CA GLY A 110 -18.10 -11.89 14.00
C GLY A 110 -18.84 -12.66 15.10
N LEU A 111 -19.64 -13.66 14.72
CA LEU A 111 -20.43 -14.45 15.69
C LEU A 111 -19.63 -15.60 16.31
N ASP A 112 -18.67 -16.18 15.57
CA ASP A 112 -17.90 -17.34 16.03
C ASP A 112 -17.12 -17.07 17.33
N PRO A 113 -16.50 -15.88 17.52
CA PRO A 113 -15.81 -15.56 18.77
C PRO A 113 -16.76 -15.17 19.92
N VAL A 114 -18.04 -14.96 19.63
CA VAL A 114 -19.06 -14.68 20.66
C VAL A 114 -19.56 -15.98 21.29
N GLU A 115 -19.65 -17.04 20.49
CA GLU A 115 -20.03 -18.36 20.99
C GLU A 115 -18.90 -18.98 21.82
N SER A 116 -19.23 -19.41 23.04
CA SER A 116 -18.29 -20.13 23.88
C SER A 116 -18.27 -21.62 23.56
N VAL A 117 -17.07 -22.21 23.59
CA VAL A 117 -16.88 -23.67 23.44
C VAL A 117 -17.22 -24.44 24.72
N GLU A 118 -17.13 -23.78 25.88
CA GLU A 118 -17.46 -24.36 27.19
C GLU A 118 -18.97 -24.24 27.53
N GLY A 119 -19.72 -23.50 26.70
CA GLY A 119 -21.16 -23.26 26.87
C GLY A 119 -22.03 -24.09 25.93
N THR A 120 -23.34 -23.83 25.96
CA THR A 120 -24.29 -24.44 25.01
C THR A 120 -24.04 -23.89 23.60
N ARG A 121 -23.78 -24.78 22.64
CA ARG A 121 -23.59 -24.42 21.24
C ARG A 121 -24.94 -24.12 20.59
N LEU A 122 -25.16 -22.87 20.23
CA LEU A 122 -26.35 -22.36 19.54
C LEU A 122 -26.20 -22.40 18.01
N GLY A 123 -24.96 -22.40 17.51
CA GLY A 123 -24.65 -22.23 16.10
C GLY A 123 -24.97 -20.82 15.59
N TRP A 124 -24.61 -20.53 14.35
CA TRP A 124 -24.66 -19.17 13.79
C TRP A 124 -26.04 -18.51 13.91
N ASP A 125 -27.10 -19.20 13.48
CA ASP A 125 -28.47 -18.70 13.53
C ASP A 125 -28.95 -18.46 14.97
N GLY A 126 -28.56 -19.34 15.91
CA GLY A 126 -28.93 -19.21 17.31
C GLY A 126 -28.23 -18.03 18.00
N VAL A 127 -26.94 -17.82 17.71
CA VAL A 127 -26.21 -16.63 18.19
C VAL A 127 -26.82 -15.35 17.60
N LEU A 128 -27.12 -15.34 16.29
CA LEU A 128 -27.77 -14.20 15.64
C LEU A 128 -29.12 -13.90 16.31
N ALA A 129 -29.96 -14.90 16.52
CA ALA A 129 -31.27 -14.72 17.15
C ALA A 129 -31.15 -14.12 18.57
N ARG A 130 -30.16 -14.54 19.36
CA ARG A 130 -29.89 -13.97 20.69
C ARG A 130 -29.48 -12.49 20.60
N LEU A 131 -28.58 -12.14 19.69
CA LEU A 131 -28.16 -10.75 19.53
C LEU A 131 -29.30 -9.87 18.99
N VAL A 132 -30.10 -10.37 18.05
CA VAL A 132 -31.28 -9.66 17.52
C VAL A 132 -32.31 -9.39 18.61
N ALA A 133 -32.56 -10.37 19.49
CA ALA A 133 -33.46 -10.20 20.63
C ALA A 133 -33.00 -9.06 21.56
N ALA A 134 -31.68 -8.92 21.74
CA ALA A 134 -31.06 -7.85 22.52
C ALA A 134 -31.08 -6.47 21.83
N VAL A 135 -31.34 -6.38 20.52
CA VAL A 135 -31.55 -5.08 19.85
C VAL A 135 -32.94 -4.56 20.18
N ARG A 136 -33.07 -3.36 20.78
CA ARG A 136 -34.39 -2.76 21.03
C ARG A 136 -35.15 -2.52 19.71
N PRO A 137 -36.50 -2.44 19.71
CA PRO A 137 -37.24 -1.89 18.58
C PRO A 137 -36.74 -0.48 18.23
N GLY A 138 -36.41 -0.22 16.96
CA GLY A 138 -35.75 1.02 16.52
C GLY A 138 -34.24 1.06 16.78
N GLY A 139 -33.63 -0.02 17.28
CA GLY A 139 -32.19 -0.15 17.49
C GLY A 139 -31.44 -0.63 16.24
N THR A 140 -30.12 -0.71 16.34
CA THR A 140 -29.25 -1.13 15.23
C THR A 140 -28.28 -2.25 15.61
N LEU A 141 -27.99 -3.13 14.67
CA LEU A 141 -26.97 -4.16 14.74
C LEU A 141 -25.86 -3.87 13.72
N LEU A 142 -24.61 -3.79 14.16
CA LEU A 142 -23.43 -3.82 13.29
C LEU A 142 -22.80 -5.23 13.38
N LEU A 143 -22.84 -5.98 12.28
CA LEU A 143 -22.39 -7.37 12.25
C LEU A 143 -21.27 -7.57 11.23
N ARG A 144 -20.16 -8.18 11.65
CA ARG A 144 -19.13 -8.69 10.73
C ARG A 144 -19.47 -10.09 10.25
N LEU A 145 -19.26 -10.34 8.96
CA LEU A 145 -19.20 -11.65 8.35
C LEU A 145 -17.85 -11.84 7.64
N ASP A 146 -17.18 -12.95 7.92
CA ASP A 146 -15.94 -13.31 7.24
C ASP A 146 -16.25 -13.85 5.85
N ASN A 147 -15.51 -13.42 4.83
CA ASN A 147 -15.71 -13.92 3.48
C ASN A 147 -14.91 -15.21 3.29
N PRO A 148 -15.56 -16.37 3.08
CA PRO A 148 -14.84 -17.61 2.88
C PRO A 148 -14.11 -17.68 1.53
N LEU A 149 -14.40 -16.76 0.60
CA LEU A 149 -13.70 -16.55 -0.68
C LEU A 149 -12.92 -15.23 -0.71
N GLY A 150 -12.71 -14.61 0.45
CA GLY A 150 -12.02 -13.33 0.55
C GLY A 150 -10.58 -13.41 0.07
N LEU A 151 -10.07 -12.29 -0.45
CA LEU A 151 -8.74 -12.16 -1.04
C LEU A 151 -7.64 -12.70 -0.13
N HIS A 152 -7.72 -12.46 1.18
CA HIS A 152 -6.77 -12.96 2.16
C HIS A 152 -6.56 -14.49 2.10
N ARG A 153 -7.60 -15.27 1.77
CA ARG A 153 -7.50 -16.73 1.59
C ARG A 153 -6.95 -17.12 0.23
N LEU A 154 -7.20 -16.31 -0.81
CA LEU A 154 -6.71 -16.56 -2.18
C LEU A 154 -5.21 -16.30 -2.33
N VAL A 155 -4.65 -15.49 -1.43
CA VAL A 155 -3.21 -15.17 -1.41
C VAL A 155 -2.47 -15.90 -0.30
N ASP A 156 -3.17 -16.59 0.61
CA ASP A 156 -2.53 -17.34 1.70
C ASP A 156 -1.76 -18.55 1.15
N THR A 157 -0.59 -18.80 1.73
CA THR A 157 0.23 -19.98 1.42
C THR A 157 -0.25 -21.21 2.17
N THR A 158 -0.99 -21.02 3.28
CA THR A 158 -1.59 -22.09 4.06
C THR A 158 -3.05 -22.26 3.67
N PRO A 159 -3.48 -23.45 3.21
CA PRO A 159 -4.90 -23.69 2.97
C PRO A 159 -5.71 -23.50 4.25
N TRP A 160 -6.88 -22.86 4.15
CA TRP A 160 -7.72 -22.52 5.30
C TRP A 160 -8.09 -23.73 6.19
N TYR A 161 -8.27 -24.91 5.59
CA TYR A 161 -8.62 -26.14 6.31
C TYR A 161 -7.41 -26.83 6.97
N ALA A 162 -6.20 -26.34 6.70
CA ALA A 162 -4.95 -26.88 7.23
C ALA A 162 -4.34 -25.98 8.32
N SER A 163 -4.94 -24.82 8.62
CA SER A 163 -4.51 -24.01 9.76
C SER A 163 -4.66 -24.82 11.05
N ARG A 164 -3.67 -24.66 11.93
CA ARG A 164 -3.59 -25.31 13.24
C ARG A 164 -3.48 -24.28 14.35
N ASP A 165 -4.02 -23.09 14.12
CA ASP A 165 -4.02 -22.05 15.15
C ASP A 165 -4.86 -22.52 16.33
N ASP A 166 -4.32 -22.38 17.54
CA ASP A 166 -5.02 -22.73 18.80
C ASP A 166 -6.34 -21.95 18.98
N SER A 167 -6.57 -20.91 18.16
CA SER A 167 -7.79 -20.09 18.09
C SER A 167 -8.87 -20.62 17.15
N ALA A 168 -8.58 -21.66 16.35
CA ALA A 168 -9.47 -22.18 15.30
C ALA A 168 -10.51 -23.17 15.86
N TRP A 169 -11.31 -22.71 16.83
CA TRP A 169 -12.36 -23.50 17.50
C TRP A 169 -13.59 -23.80 16.62
N VAL A 170 -13.70 -23.12 15.48
CA VAL A 170 -14.77 -23.30 14.48
C VAL A 170 -14.10 -23.50 13.13
N ILE A 171 -14.46 -24.59 12.44
CA ILE A 171 -14.04 -24.82 11.06
C ILE A 171 -14.96 -23.99 10.15
N GLY A 172 -14.62 -22.71 9.99
CA GLY A 172 -15.37 -21.79 9.12
C GLY A 172 -15.06 -22.02 7.64
N GLY A 173 -16.08 -22.08 6.78
CA GLY A 173 -15.90 -22.19 5.34
C GLY A 173 -17.21 -22.42 4.57
N VAL A 174 -17.12 -22.39 3.23
CA VAL A 174 -18.29 -22.56 2.32
C VAL A 174 -19.04 -23.88 2.52
N LEU A 175 -18.42 -24.87 3.17
CA LEU A 175 -19.01 -26.19 3.40
C LEU A 175 -20.09 -26.18 4.49
N ASP A 176 -20.03 -25.23 5.42
CA ASP A 176 -21.06 -25.11 6.45
C ASP A 176 -22.22 -24.26 5.94
N ARG A 177 -23.31 -24.94 5.55
CA ARG A 177 -24.54 -24.28 5.04
C ARG A 177 -25.29 -23.48 6.10
N THR A 178 -24.95 -23.63 7.37
CA THR A 178 -25.53 -22.84 8.45
C THR A 178 -24.90 -21.45 8.53
N HIS A 179 -23.73 -21.25 7.92
CA HIS A 179 -23.07 -19.96 7.81
C HIS A 179 -23.38 -19.28 6.47
N PRO A 180 -23.67 -17.97 6.45
CA PRO A 180 -23.76 -17.23 5.20
C PRO A 180 -22.38 -17.19 4.49
N ALA A 181 -22.36 -17.52 3.21
CA ALA A 181 -21.15 -17.54 2.40
C ALA A 181 -20.93 -16.25 1.59
N ASN A 182 -21.94 -15.38 1.51
CA ASN A 182 -21.89 -14.12 0.76
C ASN A 182 -22.87 -13.07 1.33
N ARG A 183 -22.77 -11.83 0.81
CA ARG A 183 -23.60 -10.68 1.22
C ARG A 183 -25.09 -10.90 1.05
N ASP A 184 -25.51 -11.59 -0.02
CA ASP A 184 -26.94 -11.82 -0.30
C ASP A 184 -27.54 -12.80 0.71
N GLN A 185 -26.84 -13.89 1.00
CA GLN A 185 -27.24 -14.84 2.05
C GLN A 185 -27.27 -14.15 3.42
N LEU A 186 -26.30 -13.28 3.72
CA LEU A 186 -26.31 -12.50 4.96
C LEU A 186 -27.54 -11.59 5.04
N ARG A 187 -27.86 -10.89 3.95
CA ARG A 187 -29.04 -10.00 3.86
C ARG A 187 -30.33 -10.78 4.07
N GLU A 188 -30.46 -11.94 3.44
CA GLU A 188 -31.62 -12.84 3.61
C GLU A 188 -31.76 -13.30 5.06
N ARG A 189 -30.66 -13.73 5.70
CA ARG A 189 -30.65 -14.19 7.10
C ARG A 189 -31.01 -13.08 8.08
N LEU A 190 -30.46 -11.88 7.88
CA LEU A 190 -30.83 -10.70 8.68
C LEU A 190 -32.31 -10.35 8.49
N GLY A 191 -32.81 -10.40 7.26
CA GLY A 191 -34.23 -10.21 6.94
C GLY A 191 -35.14 -11.23 7.64
N ALA A 192 -34.77 -12.51 7.59
CA ALA A 192 -35.49 -13.59 8.27
C ALA A 192 -35.49 -13.43 9.80
N ALA A 193 -34.43 -12.84 10.37
CA ALA A 193 -34.36 -12.48 11.78
C ALA A 193 -35.14 -11.21 12.14
N GLY A 194 -35.77 -10.53 11.17
CA GLY A 194 -36.57 -9.32 11.40
C GLY A 194 -35.76 -8.02 11.40
N LEU A 195 -34.53 -8.05 10.89
CA LEU A 195 -33.71 -6.84 10.68
C LEU A 195 -33.78 -6.38 9.21
N ARG A 196 -33.59 -5.08 8.99
CA ARG A 196 -33.48 -4.49 7.65
C ARG A 196 -32.04 -4.00 7.44
N PRO A 197 -31.23 -4.68 6.61
CA PRO A 197 -29.89 -4.21 6.26
C PRO A 197 -29.96 -2.87 5.52
N THR A 198 -29.12 -1.92 5.92
CA THR A 198 -29.13 -0.52 5.44
C THR A 198 -27.83 -0.09 4.79
N ALA A 199 -26.69 -0.61 5.26
CA ALA A 199 -25.38 -0.33 4.69
C ALA A 199 -24.44 -1.54 4.87
N CYS A 200 -23.42 -1.63 4.02
CA CYS A 200 -22.44 -2.71 4.05
C CYS A 200 -21.06 -2.18 3.64
N TRP A 201 -20.03 -2.44 4.45
CA TRP A 201 -18.65 -2.08 4.15
C TRP A 201 -17.79 -3.31 3.91
N ALA A 202 -17.04 -3.31 2.82
CA ALA A 202 -15.97 -4.24 2.51
C ALA A 202 -14.73 -3.91 3.35
N ALA A 203 -14.21 -4.91 4.08
CA ALA A 203 -13.07 -4.77 4.97
C ALA A 203 -11.77 -5.27 4.31
N TYR A 204 -10.77 -4.38 4.21
CA TYR A 204 -9.45 -4.67 3.66
C TYR A 204 -8.34 -4.26 4.63
N PRO A 205 -7.17 -4.94 4.62
CA PRO A 205 -6.81 -6.12 3.85
C PRO A 205 -7.15 -7.44 4.56
N GLY A 206 -7.71 -7.36 5.76
CA GLY A 206 -8.12 -8.51 6.57
C GLY A 206 -9.34 -8.18 7.44
N VAL A 207 -9.91 -9.21 8.07
CA VAL A 207 -11.16 -9.11 8.83
C VAL A 207 -11.00 -8.63 10.27
N THR A 208 -9.87 -8.94 10.90
CA THR A 208 -9.62 -8.64 12.32
C THR A 208 -9.06 -7.23 12.53
N THR A 209 -8.20 -6.78 11.63
CA THR A 209 -7.57 -5.45 11.69
C THR A 209 -7.65 -4.76 10.32
N PRO A 210 -8.86 -4.41 9.84
CA PRO A 210 -8.99 -3.71 8.58
C PRO A 210 -8.40 -2.30 8.66
N THR A 211 -7.52 -1.96 7.71
CA THR A 211 -7.00 -0.58 7.56
C THR A 211 -7.85 0.24 6.58
N ALA A 212 -8.78 -0.40 5.86
CA ALA A 212 -9.79 0.26 5.04
C ALA A 212 -11.16 -0.42 5.20
N LEU A 213 -12.21 0.39 5.37
CA LEU A 213 -13.62 0.01 5.24
C LEU A 213 -14.21 0.81 4.09
N LEU A 214 -14.68 0.13 3.05
CA LEU A 214 -15.19 0.75 1.82
C LEU A 214 -16.66 0.38 1.64
N ASP A 215 -17.52 1.35 1.37
CA ASP A 215 -18.94 1.07 1.08
C ASP A 215 -19.05 0.12 -0.12
N ALA A 216 -19.68 -1.02 0.11
CA ALA A 216 -19.68 -2.13 -0.84
C ALA A 216 -20.50 -1.79 -2.10
N ASP A 217 -21.57 -1.01 -1.97
CA ASP A 217 -22.43 -0.65 -3.10
C ASP A 217 -21.78 0.44 -3.98
N HIS A 218 -20.99 1.33 -3.39
CA HIS A 218 -20.10 2.22 -4.15
C HIS A 218 -18.96 1.46 -4.80
N LEU A 219 -18.37 0.50 -4.10
CA LEU A 219 -17.27 -0.31 -4.64
C LEU A 219 -17.69 -1.13 -5.87
N ASP A 220 -18.95 -1.61 -5.90
CA ASP A 220 -19.53 -2.32 -7.05
C ASP A 220 -19.84 -1.38 -8.24
N ARG A 221 -20.27 -0.14 -7.97
CA ARG A 221 -20.67 0.82 -9.01
C ARG A 221 -19.51 1.61 -9.61
N ASP A 222 -18.53 1.98 -8.79
CA ASP A 222 -17.48 2.95 -9.11
C ASP A 222 -16.14 2.24 -9.41
N ALA A 223 -16.18 1.17 -10.20
CA ALA A 223 -15.04 0.29 -10.55
C ALA A 223 -13.82 1.00 -11.16
N GLY A 224 -13.99 2.22 -11.71
CA GLY A 224 -12.91 3.03 -12.26
C GLY A 224 -12.31 4.06 -11.29
N SER A 225 -12.78 4.11 -10.05
CA SER A 225 -12.41 5.14 -9.07
C SER A 225 -10.92 5.11 -8.70
N GLY A 226 -10.21 6.22 -8.96
CA GLY A 226 -8.83 6.40 -8.55
C GLY A 226 -8.65 6.39 -7.02
N LEU A 227 -9.67 6.82 -6.26
CA LEU A 227 -9.68 6.72 -4.80
C LEU A 227 -9.64 5.26 -4.35
N PHE A 228 -10.58 4.44 -4.84
CA PHE A 228 -10.64 3.02 -4.44
C PHE A 228 -9.41 2.25 -4.90
N ASP A 229 -8.88 2.55 -6.09
CA ASP A 229 -7.63 1.97 -6.58
C ASP A 229 -6.47 2.23 -5.60
N ALA A 230 -6.24 3.51 -5.25
CA ALA A 230 -5.18 3.89 -4.33
C ALA A 230 -5.36 3.29 -2.92
N VAL A 231 -6.59 3.30 -2.39
CA VAL A 231 -6.89 2.77 -1.05
C VAL A 231 -6.71 1.25 -0.99
N LEU A 232 -7.24 0.52 -1.97
CA LEU A 232 -7.08 -0.94 -2.04
C LEU A 232 -5.61 -1.32 -2.21
N HIS A 233 -4.89 -0.61 -3.09
CA HIS A 233 -3.47 -0.83 -3.30
C HIS A 233 -2.68 -0.63 -2.02
N GLY A 234 -2.87 0.52 -1.35
CA GLY A 234 -2.17 0.85 -0.10
C GLY A 234 -2.52 -0.11 1.06
N ALA A 235 -3.80 -0.42 1.25
CA ALA A 235 -4.25 -1.34 2.30
C ALA A 235 -3.63 -2.73 2.14
N CYS A 236 -3.67 -3.31 0.93
CA CYS A 236 -3.12 -4.63 0.66
C CYS A 236 -1.59 -4.65 0.64
N ALA A 237 -0.92 -3.62 0.11
CA ALA A 237 0.54 -3.56 0.12
C ALA A 237 1.10 -3.51 1.56
N GLY A 238 0.48 -2.70 2.42
CA GLY A 238 0.84 -2.57 3.84
C GLY A 238 0.44 -3.78 4.70
N GLY A 239 -0.77 -4.33 4.50
CA GLY A 239 -1.27 -5.43 5.32
C GLY A 239 -0.51 -6.75 5.19
N PHE A 240 0.10 -6.97 4.01
CA PHE A 240 0.82 -8.19 3.68
C PHE A 240 2.33 -8.00 3.61
N THR A 241 2.87 -6.84 4.01
CA THR A 241 4.32 -6.55 3.89
C THR A 241 5.20 -7.61 4.57
N SER A 242 4.78 -8.13 5.73
CA SER A 242 5.55 -9.14 6.48
C SER A 242 5.14 -10.59 6.18
N ALA A 243 4.19 -10.80 5.27
CA ALA A 243 3.62 -12.12 4.99
C ALA A 243 4.15 -12.67 3.68
N THR A 244 4.45 -13.98 3.66
CA THR A 244 4.65 -14.70 2.41
C THR A 244 3.29 -15.04 1.81
N VAL A 245 3.08 -14.68 0.56
CA VAL A 245 1.79 -14.83 -0.14
C VAL A 245 1.97 -15.59 -1.45
N LEU A 246 0.91 -16.17 -2.00
CA LEU A 246 0.96 -16.86 -3.29
C LEU A 246 1.11 -15.89 -4.47
N GLN A 247 0.37 -14.79 -4.43
CA GLN A 247 0.29 -13.75 -5.47
C GLN A 247 0.18 -12.37 -4.82
N ASP A 248 0.45 -11.31 -5.58
CA ASP A 248 0.40 -9.92 -5.09
C ASP A 248 -1.04 -9.52 -4.70
N PRO A 249 -1.32 -9.29 -3.40
CA PRO A 249 -2.66 -8.97 -2.92
C PRO A 249 -3.11 -7.58 -3.35
N ALA A 250 -2.18 -6.63 -3.50
CA ALA A 250 -2.51 -5.27 -3.92
C ALA A 250 -2.89 -5.24 -5.40
N ARG A 251 -2.21 -6.05 -6.23
CA ARG A 251 -2.60 -6.22 -7.64
C ARG A 251 -3.95 -6.91 -7.76
N LEU A 252 -4.16 -8.02 -7.04
CA LEU A 252 -5.42 -8.77 -7.09
C LEU A 252 -6.61 -7.92 -6.63
N ALA A 253 -6.45 -7.09 -5.61
CA ALA A 253 -7.50 -6.18 -5.14
C ALA A 253 -7.87 -5.12 -6.18
N VAL A 254 -6.88 -4.52 -6.84
CA VAL A 254 -7.11 -3.53 -7.91
C VAL A 254 -7.72 -4.19 -9.15
N ASP A 255 -7.28 -5.39 -9.55
CA ASP A 255 -7.89 -6.13 -10.65
C ASP A 255 -9.36 -6.48 -10.34
N ALA A 256 -9.66 -6.86 -9.09
CA ALA A 256 -11.03 -7.09 -8.64
C ALA A 256 -11.87 -5.81 -8.71
N LEU A 257 -11.32 -4.66 -8.35
CA LEU A 257 -12.00 -3.35 -8.46
C LEU A 257 -12.40 -3.08 -9.90
N HIS A 258 -11.45 -3.12 -10.84
CA HIS A 258 -11.73 -2.82 -12.26
C HIS A 258 -12.65 -3.88 -12.91
N ALA A 259 -12.75 -5.08 -12.33
CA ALA A 259 -13.69 -6.12 -12.74
C ALA A 259 -15.10 -5.97 -12.10
N GLY A 260 -15.32 -4.99 -11.21
CA GLY A 260 -16.57 -4.82 -10.46
C GLY A 260 -16.83 -5.95 -9.48
N ARG A 261 -15.77 -6.51 -8.89
CA ARG A 261 -15.77 -7.67 -7.97
C ARG A 261 -15.00 -7.42 -6.68
N ALA A 262 -14.54 -6.19 -6.43
CA ALA A 262 -13.81 -5.88 -5.21
C ALA A 262 -14.67 -6.15 -3.96
N ALA A 263 -15.94 -5.75 -3.92
CA ALA A 263 -16.78 -6.06 -2.77
C ALA A 263 -16.96 -7.58 -2.57
N ASP A 264 -17.10 -8.35 -3.65
CA ASP A 264 -17.23 -9.82 -3.61
C ASP A 264 -15.97 -10.52 -3.08
N LEU A 265 -14.78 -9.97 -3.36
CA LEU A 265 -13.49 -10.52 -2.93
C LEU A 265 -12.94 -9.88 -1.65
N ALA A 266 -13.68 -8.96 -1.03
CA ALA A 266 -13.28 -8.36 0.24
C ALA A 266 -13.06 -9.45 1.30
N PRO A 267 -11.98 -9.39 2.10
CA PRO A 267 -11.72 -10.32 3.19
C PRO A 267 -12.91 -10.58 4.13
N GLY A 268 -13.74 -9.56 4.37
CA GLY A 268 -15.01 -9.71 5.05
C GLY A 268 -15.88 -8.47 4.88
N TRP A 269 -17.07 -8.52 5.46
CA TRP A 269 -18.07 -7.47 5.35
C TRP A 269 -18.58 -7.05 6.72
N LEU A 270 -18.77 -5.76 6.92
CA LEU A 270 -19.46 -5.17 8.06
C LEU A 270 -20.82 -4.68 7.59
N THR A 271 -21.89 -5.26 8.10
CA THR A 271 -23.27 -4.92 7.71
C THR A 271 -23.98 -4.22 8.85
N LEU A 272 -24.52 -3.03 8.57
CA LEU A 272 -25.40 -2.30 9.46
C LEU A 272 -26.85 -2.68 9.12
N ALA A 273 -27.58 -3.15 10.13
CA ALA A 273 -28.99 -3.49 10.01
C ALA A 273 -29.81 -2.86 11.12
N HIS A 274 -31.04 -2.46 10.80
CA HIS A 274 -31.96 -1.81 11.73
C HIS A 274 -33.11 -2.73 12.11
N ARG A 275 -33.50 -2.72 13.39
CA ARG A 275 -34.72 -3.38 13.85
C ARG A 275 -35.87 -2.38 13.74
N PRO A 276 -36.90 -2.62 12.91
CA PRO A 276 -38.01 -1.68 12.76
C PRO A 276 -38.73 -1.45 14.10
N ALA A 277 -39.11 -0.20 14.38
CA ALA A 277 -39.87 0.16 15.58
C ALA A 277 -41.32 -0.33 15.51
N ASP A 278 -41.94 -0.24 14.33
CA ASP A 278 -43.25 -0.82 14.01
C ASP A 278 -43.08 -1.78 12.82
N PRO A 279 -43.43 -3.07 12.95
CA PRO A 279 -43.34 -4.03 11.86
C PRO A 279 -44.27 -3.70 10.68
N THR A 280 -45.29 -2.86 10.90
CA THR A 280 -46.28 -2.46 9.88
C THR A 280 -45.96 -1.14 9.18
N ASP A 281 -44.97 -0.38 9.66
CA ASP A 281 -44.54 0.86 9.03
C ASP A 281 -43.44 0.59 7.97
N PRO A 282 -43.74 0.73 6.67
CA PRO A 282 -42.72 0.61 5.63
C PRO A 282 -41.80 1.83 5.57
N THR A 283 -42.10 2.91 6.29
CA THR A 283 -41.47 4.24 6.12
C THR A 283 -40.56 4.72 7.24
N THR A 284 -40.32 3.94 8.30
CA THR A 284 -39.34 4.34 9.32
C THR A 284 -38.00 4.59 8.62
N PRO A 285 -37.51 5.84 8.57
CA PRO A 285 -36.34 6.14 7.78
C PRO A 285 -35.18 5.32 8.34
N ALA A 286 -34.42 4.71 7.43
CA ALA A 286 -33.06 4.29 7.75
C ALA A 286 -32.35 5.47 8.42
N VAL A 287 -31.34 5.22 9.23
CA VAL A 287 -30.49 6.30 9.73
C VAL A 287 -29.91 7.00 8.49
N ASP A 288 -30.58 8.06 8.01
CA ASP A 288 -30.17 9.00 6.94
C ASP A 288 -29.05 9.90 7.48
N GLY A 289 -28.11 9.27 8.20
CA GLY A 289 -26.83 9.87 8.50
C GLY A 289 -25.99 9.84 7.24
N ASP A 290 -25.16 10.87 7.06
CA ASP A 290 -24.10 10.92 6.05
C ASP A 290 -23.12 9.76 6.34
N LEU A 291 -23.40 8.55 5.85
CA LEU A 291 -22.58 7.36 6.10
C LEU A 291 -21.31 7.43 5.25
N PRO A 292 -20.17 6.95 5.77
CA PRO A 292 -18.92 7.03 5.04
C PRO A 292 -18.87 6.06 3.87
N VAL A 293 -18.47 6.58 2.72
CA VAL A 293 -18.10 5.81 1.52
C VAL A 293 -16.77 5.10 1.73
N ALA A 294 -15.84 5.71 2.47
CA ALA A 294 -14.58 5.09 2.84
C ALA A 294 -14.12 5.57 4.22
N LEU A 295 -13.56 4.65 5.00
CA LEU A 295 -12.80 4.93 6.21
C LEU A 295 -11.42 4.28 6.05
N VAL A 296 -10.36 5.08 6.09
CA VAL A 296 -9.02 4.61 5.75
C VAL A 296 -8.00 5.09 6.77
N GLN A 297 -7.25 4.15 7.32
CA GLN A 297 -6.07 4.45 8.11
C GLN A 297 -4.86 4.53 7.19
N THR A 298 -4.27 5.72 7.12
CA THR A 298 -3.11 6.02 6.27
C THR A 298 -1.98 6.60 7.11
N GLY A 299 -0.74 6.19 6.85
CA GLY A 299 0.46 6.75 7.49
C GLY A 299 0.68 6.30 8.94
N ARG A 300 1.51 7.07 9.68
CA ARG A 300 1.95 6.76 11.05
C ARG A 300 0.79 6.72 12.06
N PRO A 301 0.94 5.97 13.18
CA PRO A 301 0.06 6.08 14.34
C PRO A 301 -0.05 7.53 14.84
N GLY A 302 -1.26 8.06 14.98
CA GLY A 302 -1.53 9.37 15.62
C GLY A 302 -2.32 10.38 14.78
N ILE A 303 -2.49 10.16 13.47
CA ILE A 303 -3.19 11.10 12.59
C ILE A 303 -4.73 10.92 12.65
N GLY A 304 -5.19 9.72 12.96
CA GLY A 304 -6.61 9.35 12.96
C GLY A 304 -7.02 8.58 11.71
N VAL A 305 -8.33 8.53 11.45
CA VAL A 305 -8.92 7.81 10.32
C VAL A 305 -9.44 8.83 9.31
N LEU A 306 -9.01 8.70 8.05
CA LEU A 306 -9.56 9.49 6.96
C LEU A 306 -10.96 8.99 6.63
N GLU A 307 -11.87 9.91 6.42
CA GLU A 307 -13.25 9.62 6.04
C GLU A 307 -13.53 10.21 4.66
N VAL A 308 -14.32 9.50 3.87
CA VAL A 308 -14.90 10.03 2.62
C VAL A 308 -16.41 9.95 2.74
N LEU A 309 -17.07 11.09 2.60
CA LEU A 309 -18.53 11.22 2.70
C LEU A 309 -19.13 11.47 1.32
N HIS A 310 -20.37 11.01 1.11
CA HIS A 310 -21.11 11.29 -0.12
C HIS A 310 -21.93 12.56 0.02
N GLY A 311 -21.51 13.63 -0.67
CA GLY A 311 -22.22 14.91 -0.68
C GLY A 311 -22.99 15.15 -1.99
N PRO A 312 -23.82 16.22 -2.03
CA PRO A 312 -24.61 16.58 -3.23
C PRO A 312 -23.74 16.92 -4.45
N SER A 313 -22.48 17.31 -4.24
CA SER A 313 -21.50 17.62 -5.29
C SER A 313 -20.50 16.49 -5.54
N GLY A 314 -20.80 15.27 -5.09
CA GLY A 314 -19.88 14.13 -5.13
C GLY A 314 -19.19 13.89 -3.79
N TRP A 315 -18.11 13.12 -3.83
CA TRP A 315 -17.38 12.74 -2.63
C TRP A 315 -16.58 13.90 -2.04
N ARG A 316 -16.52 13.97 -0.71
CA ARG A 316 -15.73 14.95 0.03
C ARG A 316 -14.88 14.28 1.09
N TRP A 317 -13.71 14.86 1.34
CA TRP A 317 -12.87 14.44 2.44
C TRP A 317 -13.49 14.84 3.79
N GLY A 318 -13.28 13.99 4.77
CA GLY A 318 -13.53 14.19 6.19
C GLY A 318 -12.40 13.58 7.02
N LEU A 319 -12.30 13.97 8.29
CA LEU A 319 -11.25 13.48 9.18
C LEU A 319 -11.83 13.18 10.56
N ILE A 320 -11.64 11.93 11.01
CA ILE A 320 -11.91 11.53 12.39
C ILE A 320 -10.57 11.58 13.12
N ARG A 321 -10.37 12.65 13.89
CA ARG A 321 -9.14 12.87 14.65
C ARG A 321 -9.01 11.85 15.79
N ALA A 322 -7.79 11.44 16.05
CA ALA A 322 -7.46 10.65 17.24
C ALA A 322 -7.83 11.44 18.51
N THR A 323 -8.68 10.87 19.37
CA THR A 323 -8.87 11.36 20.74
C THR A 323 -7.58 11.11 21.53
N ASP A 324 -7.01 12.18 22.10
CA ASP A 324 -5.80 12.18 22.95
C ASP A 324 -4.50 11.62 22.35
N ALA A 325 -4.10 12.14 21.18
CA ALA A 325 -2.68 12.39 20.94
C ALA A 325 -2.38 13.86 21.27
N THR A 326 -2.28 14.19 22.57
CA THR A 326 -1.48 15.35 23.01
C THR A 326 0.00 15.01 22.84
N THR A 327 0.40 14.52 21.67
CA THR A 327 1.76 14.69 21.23
C THR A 327 1.80 16.13 20.76
N PRO A 328 2.51 17.04 21.43
CA PRO A 328 2.64 18.40 20.89
C PRO A 328 3.07 18.24 19.43
N ALA A 329 2.35 18.90 18.52
CA ALA A 329 2.85 19.12 17.18
C ALA A 329 4.26 19.66 17.37
N VAL A 330 5.27 18.83 17.12
CA VAL A 330 6.66 19.26 17.23
C VAL A 330 6.72 20.46 16.30
N ALA A 331 6.99 21.62 16.88
CA ALA A 331 7.00 22.86 16.14
C ALA A 331 7.83 22.64 14.86
N PRO A 332 7.41 23.18 13.70
CA PRO A 332 8.01 22.90 12.38
C PRO A 332 9.49 23.33 12.23
N PHE A 333 10.14 23.72 13.32
CA PHE A 333 11.52 24.20 13.37
C PHE A 333 12.51 23.21 14.03
N ALA A 334 12.07 22.03 14.48
CA ALA A 334 12.95 21.08 15.17
C ALA A 334 13.26 19.76 14.42
N SER A 335 12.46 19.34 13.41
CA SER A 335 12.77 18.15 12.60
C SER A 335 13.19 18.55 11.18
N ARG A 336 14.33 18.02 10.72
CA ARG A 336 14.78 18.12 9.32
C ARG A 336 13.97 17.17 8.41
N GLU A 337 12.66 17.07 8.62
CA GLU A 337 11.80 16.14 7.87
C GLU A 337 11.54 16.68 6.46
N ALA A 338 11.73 15.85 5.44
CA ALA A 338 11.55 16.24 4.04
C ALA A 338 10.07 16.42 3.64
N ALA A 339 9.17 15.76 4.37
CA ALA A 339 7.74 15.82 4.17
C ALA A 339 7.01 15.83 5.53
N TYR A 340 5.85 16.46 5.57
CA TYR A 340 4.95 16.46 6.71
C TYR A 340 3.51 16.27 6.26
N ARG A 341 2.63 15.91 7.20
CA ARG A 341 1.21 15.75 6.91
C ARG A 341 0.40 16.90 7.50
N ASP A 342 -0.36 17.57 6.64
CA ASP A 342 -1.32 18.62 6.92
C ASP A 342 -2.73 18.06 6.75
N ALA A 343 -3.35 17.65 7.86
CA ALA A 343 -4.66 17.01 7.81
C ALA A 343 -5.79 18.01 7.46
N ASP A 344 -5.58 19.31 7.65
CA ASP A 344 -6.57 20.34 7.32
C ASP A 344 -6.68 20.58 5.80
N ALA A 345 -5.69 20.11 5.02
CA ALA A 345 -5.75 20.06 3.57
C ALA A 345 -6.86 19.11 3.04
N LEU A 346 -7.37 18.20 3.88
CA LEU A 346 -8.46 17.28 3.57
C LEU A 346 -9.84 17.89 3.86
N SER A 347 -10.10 19.07 3.30
CA SER A 347 -11.35 19.82 3.51
C SER A 347 -12.16 20.04 2.22
N GLY A 348 -11.69 19.49 1.09
CA GLY A 348 -12.27 19.69 -0.25
C GLY A 348 -12.96 18.46 -0.86
N PRO A 349 -13.46 18.59 -2.10
CA PRO A 349 -13.98 17.45 -2.86
C PRO A 349 -12.87 16.45 -3.17
N VAL A 350 -13.22 15.17 -3.22
CA VAL A 350 -12.31 14.12 -3.70
C VAL A 350 -12.24 14.23 -5.23
N PRO A 351 -11.04 14.37 -5.82
CA PRO A 351 -10.90 14.40 -7.28
C PRO A 351 -11.42 13.13 -7.93
N ALA A 352 -12.26 13.29 -8.96
CA ALA A 352 -12.75 12.19 -9.78
C ALA A 352 -11.69 11.75 -10.81
N GLY A 353 -11.88 10.57 -11.39
CA GLY A 353 -11.02 10.03 -12.45
C GLY A 353 -10.33 8.72 -12.07
N ARG A 354 -9.40 8.29 -12.93
CA ARG A 354 -8.63 7.04 -12.78
C ARG A 354 -7.22 7.36 -12.29
N LEU A 355 -6.64 6.46 -11.49
CA LEU A 355 -5.28 6.63 -11.00
C LEU A 355 -4.26 6.58 -12.15
N LEU A 356 -3.35 7.57 -12.21
CA LEU A 356 -2.35 7.69 -13.27
C LEU A 356 -1.48 6.43 -13.38
N ARG A 357 -1.04 5.89 -12.25
CA ARG A 357 -0.28 4.63 -12.18
C ARG A 357 -0.99 3.48 -12.91
N THR A 358 -2.29 3.33 -12.70
CA THR A 358 -3.08 2.26 -13.31
C THR A 358 -3.21 2.46 -14.82
N LEU A 359 -3.42 3.69 -15.26
CA LEU A 359 -3.48 4.03 -16.69
C LEU A 359 -2.14 3.76 -17.39
N LEU A 360 -1.02 4.16 -16.78
CA LEU A 360 0.32 3.91 -17.31
C LEU A 360 0.62 2.41 -17.37
N LEU A 361 0.23 1.64 -16.34
CA LEU A 361 0.44 0.20 -16.31
C LEU A 361 -0.37 -0.53 -17.38
N ASP A 362 -1.66 -0.19 -17.55
CA ASP A 362 -2.51 -0.75 -18.60
C ASP A 362 -1.96 -0.45 -20.00
N ALA A 363 -1.51 0.79 -20.24
CA ALA A 363 -0.90 1.17 -21.50
C ALA A 363 0.45 0.45 -21.75
N ALA A 364 1.26 0.23 -20.72
CA ALA A 364 2.50 -0.55 -20.81
C ALA A 364 2.23 -2.01 -21.16
N LEU A 365 1.26 -2.65 -20.49
CA LEU A 365 0.86 -4.04 -20.74
C LEU A 365 0.34 -4.23 -22.17
N ARG A 366 -0.43 -3.27 -22.68
CA ARG A 366 -0.92 -3.26 -24.08
C ARG A 366 0.12 -2.83 -25.11
N ARG A 367 1.30 -2.39 -24.65
CA ARG A 367 2.37 -1.79 -25.49
C ARG A 367 1.88 -0.57 -26.27
N ASP A 368 0.92 0.17 -25.72
CA ASP A 368 0.37 1.38 -26.31
C ASP A 368 1.25 2.59 -25.99
N LEU A 369 2.29 2.77 -26.81
CA LEU A 369 3.23 3.88 -26.68
C LEU A 369 2.58 5.25 -26.95
N ALA A 370 1.46 5.30 -27.68
CA ALA A 370 0.77 6.56 -27.95
C ALA A 370 0.06 7.07 -26.69
N THR A 371 -0.70 6.18 -26.03
CA THR A 371 -1.36 6.48 -24.76
C THR A 371 -0.35 6.78 -23.65
N LEU A 372 0.74 6.00 -23.55
CA LEU A 372 1.83 6.28 -22.60
C LEU A 372 2.39 7.70 -22.81
N ARG A 373 2.69 8.08 -24.05
CA ARG A 373 3.24 9.41 -24.36
C ARG A 373 2.26 10.52 -24.03
N ALA A 374 0.98 10.34 -24.31
CA ALA A 374 -0.05 11.32 -23.98
C ALA A 374 -0.15 11.53 -22.46
N LEU A 375 -0.28 10.43 -21.69
CA LEU A 375 -0.40 10.47 -20.24
C LEU A 375 0.83 11.08 -19.55
N LEU A 376 2.03 10.72 -20.00
CA LEU A 376 3.28 11.23 -19.44
C LEU A 376 3.49 12.72 -19.75
N ARG A 377 3.13 13.18 -20.95
CA ARG A 377 3.17 14.60 -21.30
C ARG A 377 2.16 15.42 -20.52
N GLY A 378 0.94 14.90 -20.36
CA GLY A 378 -0.09 15.55 -19.54
C GLY A 378 0.36 15.67 -18.07
N TYR A 379 0.96 14.61 -17.52
CA TYR A 379 1.52 14.64 -16.17
C TYR A 379 2.66 15.65 -16.02
N ALA A 380 3.61 15.68 -16.95
CA ALA A 380 4.72 16.63 -16.93
C ALA A 380 4.26 18.09 -17.12
N GLY A 381 3.31 18.32 -18.04
CA GLY A 381 2.69 19.64 -18.23
C GLY A 381 1.95 20.11 -16.99
N TRP A 382 1.19 19.22 -16.34
CA TRP A 382 0.52 19.53 -15.08
C TRP A 382 1.53 19.88 -13.97
N LEU A 383 2.64 19.16 -13.84
CA LEU A 383 3.70 19.51 -12.87
C LEU A 383 4.32 20.87 -13.18
N ALA A 384 4.54 21.20 -14.46
CA ALA A 384 5.07 22.49 -14.87
C ALA A 384 4.12 23.65 -14.52
N ASP A 385 2.80 23.44 -14.61
CA ASP A 385 1.79 24.41 -14.19
C ASP A 385 1.79 24.66 -12.68
N GLN A 386 2.35 23.74 -11.88
CA GLN A 386 2.50 23.90 -10.42
C GLN A 386 3.85 24.53 -10.02
N ALA A 387 4.77 24.72 -10.97
CA ALA A 387 6.09 25.26 -10.68
C ALA A 387 6.06 26.78 -10.52
N ASP A 388 6.89 27.29 -9.62
CA ASP A 388 7.15 28.72 -9.50
C ASP A 388 8.04 29.25 -10.64
N ALA A 389 8.36 30.54 -10.60
CA ALA A 389 9.20 31.19 -11.61
C ALA A 389 10.63 30.59 -11.70
N ASP A 390 11.10 29.93 -10.64
CA ASP A 390 12.41 29.27 -10.58
C ASP A 390 12.32 27.78 -10.97
N GLY A 391 11.15 27.32 -11.44
CA GLY A 391 10.93 25.93 -11.83
C GLY A 391 10.84 24.96 -10.64
N ARG A 392 10.51 25.45 -9.45
CA ARG A 392 10.38 24.63 -8.23
C ARG A 392 8.92 24.40 -7.89
N ILE A 393 8.61 23.20 -7.42
CA ILE A 393 7.26 22.76 -7.04
C ILE A 393 7.22 22.59 -5.53
N ALA A 394 6.20 23.14 -4.88
CA ALA A 394 6.00 23.07 -3.43
C ALA A 394 4.72 22.30 -3.06
N GLY A 395 4.50 22.07 -1.75
CA GLY A 395 3.26 21.51 -1.23
C GLY A 395 3.02 20.05 -1.64
N ALA A 396 1.76 19.70 -1.88
CA ALA A 396 1.37 18.32 -2.19
C ALA A 396 1.77 17.88 -3.61
N ALA A 397 1.72 18.80 -4.58
CA ALA A 397 2.17 18.54 -5.96
C ALA A 397 3.64 18.12 -6.01
N ALA A 398 4.48 18.68 -5.12
CA ALA A 398 5.88 18.30 -5.01
C ALA A 398 6.07 16.83 -4.60
N LEU A 399 5.11 16.23 -3.88
CA LEU A 399 5.12 14.84 -3.43
C LEU A 399 4.26 13.91 -4.30
N ALA A 400 3.43 14.45 -5.19
CA ALA A 400 2.47 13.69 -5.99
C ALA A 400 3.16 12.80 -7.03
N GLY A 401 3.34 11.52 -6.69
CA GLY A 401 3.74 10.47 -7.63
C GLY A 401 2.57 9.94 -8.46
N THR A 402 2.84 9.03 -9.39
CA THR A 402 1.80 8.40 -10.24
C THR A 402 0.72 7.65 -9.45
N ASP A 403 1.03 7.25 -8.21
CA ASP A 403 0.17 6.60 -7.23
C ASP A 403 -0.68 7.56 -6.39
N ASN A 404 -0.50 8.88 -6.53
CA ASN A 404 -1.29 9.91 -5.86
C ASN A 404 -1.84 10.97 -6.84
N VAL A 405 -1.84 10.67 -8.14
CA VAL A 405 -2.39 11.56 -9.18
C VAL A 405 -3.52 10.85 -9.89
N VAL A 406 -4.68 11.50 -9.96
CA VAL A 406 -5.83 11.04 -10.75
C VAL A 406 -5.95 11.82 -12.05
N VAL A 407 -6.49 11.14 -13.06
CA VAL A 407 -6.70 11.66 -14.41
C VAL A 407 -8.19 11.56 -14.75
N ASP A 408 -8.80 12.70 -15.07
CA ASP A 408 -10.15 12.82 -15.60
C ASP A 408 -10.11 13.54 -16.96
N GLY A 409 -10.11 12.75 -18.03
CA GLY A 409 -9.82 13.25 -19.37
C GLY A 409 -8.41 13.84 -19.45
N GLU A 410 -8.32 15.15 -19.69
CA GLU A 410 -7.06 15.90 -19.75
C GLU A 410 -6.69 16.58 -18.42
N ARG A 411 -7.51 16.40 -17.37
CA ARG A 411 -7.29 17.04 -16.07
C ARG A 411 -6.53 16.10 -15.13
N TYR A 412 -5.53 16.66 -14.46
CA TYR A 412 -4.70 15.98 -13.48
C TYR A 412 -4.88 16.65 -12.11
N ALA A 413 -5.00 15.85 -11.06
CA ALA A 413 -5.16 16.36 -9.70
C ALA A 413 -4.50 15.43 -8.67
N VAL A 414 -4.01 16.01 -7.57
CA VAL A 414 -3.52 15.26 -6.42
C VAL A 414 -4.69 14.62 -5.69
N LEU A 415 -4.65 13.31 -5.47
CA LEU A 415 -5.72 12.57 -4.78
C LEU A 415 -5.75 12.88 -3.28
N ASP A 416 -4.65 12.56 -2.58
CA ASP A 416 -4.44 12.89 -1.17
C ASP A 416 -3.53 14.13 -1.05
N PRO A 417 -4.08 15.33 -0.83
CA PRO A 417 -3.31 16.56 -0.66
C PRO A 417 -2.71 16.72 0.75
N SER A 418 -2.94 15.78 1.68
CA SER A 418 -2.51 15.92 3.07
C SER A 418 -1.00 15.84 3.23
N TRP A 419 -0.29 15.12 2.36
CA TRP A 419 1.17 15.07 2.41
C TRP A 419 1.78 16.25 1.66
N ARG A 420 2.67 16.98 2.32
CA ARG A 420 3.29 18.20 1.79
C ARG A 420 4.79 18.15 1.92
N ALA A 421 5.50 18.59 0.88
CA ALA A 421 6.94 18.78 0.95
C ALA A 421 7.26 19.95 1.89
N THR A 422 8.27 19.78 2.74
CA THR A 422 8.76 20.83 3.66
C THR A 422 9.43 21.96 2.89
N ALA A 423 10.11 21.63 1.79
CA ALA A 423 10.76 22.59 0.90
C ALA A 423 10.31 22.37 -0.55
N ALA A 424 10.33 23.43 -1.35
CA ALA A 424 10.10 23.33 -2.78
C ALA A 424 11.23 22.52 -3.45
N LEU A 425 10.89 21.66 -4.40
CA LEU A 425 11.81 20.75 -5.10
C LEU A 425 11.92 21.16 -6.58
N PRO A 426 13.06 20.95 -7.26
CA PRO A 426 13.17 21.19 -8.71
C PRO A 426 12.15 20.34 -9.48
N GLY A 427 11.48 20.93 -10.48
CA GLY A 427 10.42 20.24 -11.25
C GLY A 427 10.89 18.94 -11.91
N ASP A 428 12.07 18.94 -12.51
CA ASP A 428 12.64 17.74 -13.14
C ASP A 428 12.95 16.62 -12.12
N VAL A 429 13.33 16.99 -10.89
CA VAL A 429 13.53 16.02 -9.78
C VAL A 429 12.20 15.43 -9.33
N VAL A 430 11.14 16.23 -9.26
CA VAL A 430 9.78 15.74 -8.93
C VAL A 430 9.26 14.79 -10.01
N LEU A 431 9.43 15.15 -11.29
CA LEU A 431 9.07 14.28 -12.41
C LEU A 431 9.88 12.98 -12.37
N ALA A 432 11.20 13.07 -12.26
CA ALA A 432 12.10 11.92 -12.20
C ALA A 432 11.74 10.99 -11.03
N ARG A 433 11.37 11.52 -9.85
CA ARG A 433 10.94 10.73 -8.69
C ARG A 433 9.68 9.92 -8.99
N GLY A 434 8.65 10.57 -9.54
CA GLY A 434 7.39 9.90 -9.90
C GLY A 434 7.58 8.81 -10.96
N LEU A 435 8.42 9.08 -11.97
CA LEU A 435 8.75 8.12 -13.02
C LEU A 435 9.64 6.98 -12.53
N TRP A 436 10.58 7.26 -11.62
CA TRP A 436 11.44 6.25 -11.02
C TRP A 436 10.63 5.25 -10.19
N ARG A 437 9.72 5.72 -9.32
CA ARG A 437 8.80 4.85 -8.56
C ARG A 437 7.97 3.95 -9.49
N PHE A 438 7.45 4.51 -10.58
CA PHE A 438 6.71 3.74 -11.58
C PHE A 438 7.60 2.71 -12.28
N ALA A 439 8.80 3.10 -12.73
CA ALA A 439 9.76 2.21 -13.39
C ALA A 439 10.22 1.07 -12.46
N ALA A 440 10.51 1.38 -11.20
CA ALA A 440 10.87 0.39 -10.19
C ALA A 440 9.73 -0.62 -9.98
N GLY A 441 8.50 -0.15 -9.82
CA GLY A 441 7.32 -1.03 -9.69
C GLY A 441 7.05 -1.86 -10.95
N LEU A 442 7.20 -1.27 -12.14
CA LEU A 442 7.01 -1.95 -13.42
C LEU A 442 8.03 -3.08 -13.61
N LEU A 443 9.31 -2.78 -13.37
CA LEU A 443 10.39 -3.73 -13.57
C LEU A 443 10.41 -4.78 -12.47
N THR A 444 10.50 -4.41 -11.18
CA THR A 444 10.60 -5.41 -10.10
C THR A 444 9.35 -6.29 -10.01
N GLY A 445 8.17 -5.73 -10.32
CA GLY A 445 6.90 -6.47 -10.39
C GLY A 445 6.78 -7.45 -11.58
N GLY A 446 7.70 -7.42 -12.54
CA GLY A 446 7.72 -8.36 -13.67
C GLY A 446 6.63 -8.10 -14.71
N TYR A 447 6.12 -6.87 -14.81
CA TYR A 447 5.06 -6.54 -15.74
C TYR A 447 5.56 -6.53 -17.19
N ALA A 448 4.72 -6.99 -18.12
CA ALA A 448 5.03 -6.89 -19.53
C ALA A 448 5.13 -5.42 -19.97
N HIS A 449 6.18 -5.06 -20.69
CA HIS A 449 6.44 -3.69 -21.13
C HIS A 449 7.11 -3.65 -22.52
N PRO A 450 7.05 -2.51 -23.25
CA PRO A 450 7.58 -2.42 -24.61
C PRO A 450 9.10 -2.23 -24.72
N TRP A 451 9.79 -1.89 -23.63
CA TRP A 451 11.23 -1.60 -23.65
C TRP A 451 12.11 -2.85 -23.51
N SER A 452 13.40 -2.73 -23.83
CA SER A 452 14.33 -3.85 -23.73
C SER A 452 14.56 -4.29 -22.28
N SER A 453 14.75 -5.60 -22.08
CA SER A 453 15.07 -6.19 -20.77
C SER A 453 16.45 -5.79 -20.23
N THR A 454 17.27 -5.12 -21.04
CA THR A 454 18.63 -4.70 -20.68
C THR A 454 18.68 -3.34 -19.99
N LEU A 455 17.56 -2.62 -19.88
CA LEU A 455 17.50 -1.33 -19.21
C LEU A 455 17.47 -1.53 -17.69
N ASP A 456 18.34 -0.81 -17.00
CA ASP A 456 18.22 -0.61 -15.55
C ASP A 456 17.07 0.35 -15.22
N ILE A 457 16.66 0.40 -13.95
CA ILE A 457 15.53 1.25 -13.50
C ILE A 457 15.79 2.72 -13.84
N THR A 458 17.01 3.18 -13.61
CA THR A 458 17.45 4.55 -13.95
C THR A 458 17.36 4.81 -15.46
N GLY A 459 17.80 3.88 -16.29
CA GLY A 459 17.71 3.99 -17.75
C GLY A 459 16.27 4.02 -18.25
N LEU A 460 15.38 3.19 -17.69
CA LEU A 460 13.96 3.25 -18.00
C LEU A 460 13.35 4.59 -17.57
N THR A 461 13.73 5.11 -16.41
CA THR A 461 13.28 6.43 -15.92
C THR A 461 13.63 7.56 -16.91
N VAL A 462 14.86 7.56 -17.43
CA VAL A 462 15.31 8.49 -18.47
C VAL A 462 14.47 8.36 -19.74
N VAL A 463 14.20 7.13 -20.19
CA VAL A 463 13.35 6.89 -21.37
C VAL A 463 11.92 7.40 -21.17
N LEU A 464 11.34 7.19 -19.98
CA LEU A 464 10.02 7.71 -19.62
C LEU A 464 10.01 9.25 -19.59
N GLY A 465 11.09 9.87 -19.09
CA GLY A 465 11.29 11.33 -19.15
C GLY A 465 11.27 11.85 -20.58
N GLY A 466 12.00 11.18 -21.49
CA GLY A 466 11.99 11.52 -22.92
C GLY A 466 10.61 11.37 -23.57
N LEU A 467 9.81 10.38 -23.16
CA LEU A 467 8.42 10.25 -23.60
C LEU A 467 7.53 11.38 -23.05
N ALA A 468 7.77 11.81 -21.82
CA ALA A 468 7.13 12.97 -21.20
C ALA A 468 7.56 14.31 -21.86
N GLY A 469 8.64 14.31 -22.66
CA GLY A 469 9.16 15.48 -23.35
C GLY A 469 10.28 16.22 -22.59
N HIS A 470 10.85 15.59 -21.56
CA HIS A 470 11.94 16.15 -20.73
C HIS A 470 13.24 15.36 -20.95
N ASP A 471 14.37 16.07 -20.98
CA ASP A 471 15.70 15.47 -21.10
C ASP A 471 16.27 15.21 -19.70
N LEU A 472 15.88 14.07 -19.11
CA LEU A 472 16.37 13.66 -17.80
C LEU A 472 17.70 12.92 -17.96
N ASP A 473 18.67 13.24 -17.10
CA ASP A 473 19.93 12.49 -17.03
C ASP A 473 19.99 11.60 -15.78
N ARG A 474 21.01 10.74 -15.72
CA ARG A 474 21.20 9.82 -14.59
C ARG A 474 21.51 10.55 -13.27
N ALA A 475 22.09 11.75 -13.34
CA ALA A 475 22.38 12.56 -12.14
C ALA A 475 21.09 13.09 -11.51
N THR A 476 20.15 13.57 -12.34
CA THR A 476 18.81 14.02 -11.92
C THR A 476 18.02 12.87 -11.31
N VAL A 477 18.07 11.67 -11.92
CA VAL A 477 17.42 10.49 -11.33
C VAL A 477 18.07 10.11 -10.00
N SER A 478 19.40 10.21 -9.87
CA SER A 478 20.09 9.97 -8.61
C SER A 478 19.63 10.93 -7.51
N GLU A 479 19.50 12.23 -7.82
CA GLU A 479 18.96 13.22 -6.88
C GLU A 479 17.51 12.91 -6.50
N ALA A 480 16.69 12.46 -7.46
CA ALA A 480 15.33 12.06 -7.20
C ALA A 480 15.22 10.86 -6.24
N ILE A 481 16.15 9.90 -6.32
CA ILE A 481 16.23 8.75 -5.39
C ILE A 481 16.58 9.22 -3.97
N GLU A 482 17.51 10.17 -3.81
CA GLU A 482 17.84 10.74 -2.49
C GLU A 482 16.64 11.46 -1.87
N VAL A 483 15.91 12.22 -2.68
CA VAL A 483 14.68 12.89 -2.25
C VAL A 483 13.60 11.87 -1.87
N GLU A 484 13.44 10.80 -2.66
CA GLU A 484 12.52 9.70 -2.35
C GLU A 484 12.86 9.02 -1.01
N ALA A 485 14.14 8.71 -0.78
CA ALA A 485 14.59 8.12 0.47
C ALA A 485 14.28 9.03 1.67
N ALA A 486 14.53 10.34 1.54
CA ALA A 486 14.24 11.31 2.58
C ALA A 486 12.73 11.46 2.88
N ILE A 487 11.90 11.41 1.83
CA ILE A 487 10.43 11.43 1.97
C ILE A 487 9.95 10.15 2.62
N ALA A 488 10.35 8.98 2.12
CA ALA A 488 9.96 7.68 2.68
C ALA A 488 10.40 7.53 4.14
N ALA A 489 11.61 7.96 4.49
CA ALA A 489 12.07 8.02 5.88
C ALA A 489 11.18 8.93 6.75
N ALA A 490 10.76 10.09 6.22
CA ALA A 490 9.82 10.98 6.88
C ALA A 490 8.40 10.39 6.96
N LEU A 491 7.98 9.53 6.04
CA LEU A 491 6.72 8.80 6.16
C LEU A 491 6.79 7.74 7.27
N ASP A 492 7.89 6.99 7.34
CA ASP A 492 8.03 5.81 8.20
C ASP A 492 8.61 6.10 9.60
N GLY A 493 9.15 7.30 9.84
CA GLY A 493 9.73 7.65 11.15
C GLY A 493 11.13 7.13 11.36
N LEU A 494 11.86 7.00 10.26
CA LEU A 494 13.23 6.53 10.29
C LEU A 494 14.17 7.64 10.77
N ASP A 495 15.21 7.25 11.52
CA ASP A 495 16.27 8.17 11.92
C ASP A 495 17.22 8.48 10.76
N ALA A 496 18.17 9.38 10.99
CA ALA A 496 19.12 9.80 9.97
C ALA A 496 20.02 8.66 9.45
N GLY A 497 20.34 7.66 10.29
CA GLY A 497 21.14 6.51 9.89
C GLY A 497 20.36 5.55 8.99
N ALA A 498 19.12 5.26 9.38
CA ALA A 498 18.18 4.47 8.60
C ALA A 498 17.82 5.15 7.26
N THR A 499 17.79 6.49 7.22
CA THR A 499 17.58 7.24 5.97
C THR A 499 18.70 7.00 4.95
N VAL A 500 19.97 7.02 5.39
CA VAL A 500 21.13 6.73 4.51
C VAL A 500 21.13 5.27 4.06
N GLY A 501 20.75 4.35 4.95
CA GLY A 501 20.53 2.95 4.61
C GLY A 501 19.48 2.80 3.50
N LEU A 502 18.33 3.44 3.66
CA LEU A 502 17.24 3.42 2.68
C LEU A 502 17.67 3.99 1.32
N ALA A 503 18.38 5.12 1.29
CA ALA A 503 18.90 5.68 0.03
C ALA A 503 19.83 4.68 -0.68
N THR A 504 20.71 4.02 0.07
CA THR A 504 21.60 2.98 -0.46
C THR A 504 20.82 1.80 -1.03
N GLU A 505 19.78 1.35 -0.32
CA GLU A 505 18.90 0.28 -0.77
C GLU A 505 18.15 0.66 -2.06
N LEU A 506 17.58 1.87 -2.13
CA LEU A 506 16.85 2.34 -3.32
C LEU A 506 17.77 2.49 -4.55
N HIS A 507 19.03 2.91 -4.38
CA HIS A 507 20.01 2.92 -5.47
C HIS A 507 20.42 1.52 -5.94
N ALA A 508 20.39 0.54 -5.04
CA ALA A 508 20.81 -0.83 -5.34
C ALA A 508 19.72 -1.65 -6.07
N VAL A 509 18.48 -1.18 -6.13
CA VAL A 509 17.36 -1.91 -6.73
C VAL A 509 17.66 -2.24 -8.20
N ALA A 510 17.66 -3.52 -8.51
CA ALA A 510 17.88 -4.06 -9.85
C ALA A 510 16.57 -4.56 -10.48
N PRO A 511 16.46 -4.58 -11.82
CA PRO A 511 15.28 -5.12 -12.50
C PRO A 511 14.97 -6.58 -12.17
N THR A 512 15.98 -7.35 -11.74
CA THR A 512 15.88 -8.76 -11.37
C THR A 512 15.52 -9.00 -9.91
N ASP A 513 15.44 -7.94 -9.11
CA ASP A 513 15.06 -8.05 -7.71
C ASP A 513 13.57 -8.39 -7.58
N PRO A 514 13.18 -9.09 -6.51
CA PRO A 514 11.78 -9.15 -6.15
C PRO A 514 11.22 -7.74 -5.92
N PRO A 515 9.92 -7.53 -6.13
CA PRO A 515 9.29 -6.25 -5.83
C PRO A 515 9.47 -5.89 -4.36
N ILE A 516 9.64 -4.58 -4.13
CA ILE A 516 9.77 -4.00 -2.80
C ILE A 516 8.44 -4.20 -2.06
N GLY A 517 8.42 -5.02 -1.01
CA GLY A 517 7.23 -5.33 -0.22
C GLY A 517 7.05 -6.82 0.08
N GLY A 518 5.80 -7.24 0.27
CA GLY A 518 5.46 -8.62 0.65
C GLY A 518 5.99 -9.65 -0.36
N HIS A 519 6.52 -10.76 0.14
CA HIS A 519 7.14 -11.80 -0.68
C HIS A 519 6.07 -12.68 -1.33
N SER A 520 5.69 -12.39 -2.58
CA SER A 520 4.81 -13.28 -3.33
C SER A 520 5.58 -14.39 -4.06
N TYR A 521 5.10 -15.63 -3.94
CA TYR A 521 5.67 -16.78 -4.66
C TYR A 521 5.65 -16.58 -6.17
N GLN A 522 4.58 -16.00 -6.71
CA GLN A 522 4.48 -15.70 -8.14
C GLN A 522 5.55 -14.70 -8.58
N GLN A 523 5.71 -13.57 -7.89
CA GLN A 523 6.71 -12.56 -8.27
C GLN A 523 8.14 -13.07 -8.05
N LEU A 524 8.38 -13.88 -7.00
CA LEU A 524 9.68 -14.54 -6.79
C LEU A 524 10.00 -15.51 -7.93
N ARG A 525 9.02 -16.30 -8.39
CA ARG A 525 9.19 -17.18 -9.55
C ARG A 525 9.49 -16.39 -10.82
N GLU A 526 8.80 -15.28 -11.07
CA GLU A 526 9.06 -14.43 -12.23
C GLU A 526 10.41 -13.70 -12.14
N ALA A 527 10.82 -13.25 -10.95
CA ALA A 527 12.17 -12.72 -10.71
C ALA A 527 13.24 -13.78 -11.01
N TRP A 528 13.05 -15.01 -10.53
CA TRP A 528 13.95 -16.13 -10.81
C TRP A 528 14.05 -16.46 -12.31
N LEU A 529 12.92 -16.47 -13.03
CA LEU A 529 12.92 -16.69 -14.48
C LEU A 529 13.72 -15.61 -15.22
N ARG A 530 13.56 -14.34 -14.84
CA ARG A 530 14.32 -13.22 -15.41
C ARG A 530 15.81 -13.30 -15.09
N GLN A 531 16.17 -13.63 -13.86
CA GLN A 531 17.56 -13.87 -13.48
C GLN A 531 18.19 -14.99 -14.33
N ARG A 532 17.45 -16.09 -14.55
CA ARG A 532 17.92 -17.20 -15.39
C ARG A 532 18.12 -16.78 -16.85
N GLU A 533 17.20 -15.99 -17.40
CA GLU A 533 17.33 -15.43 -18.76
C GLU A 533 18.55 -14.52 -18.88
N GLU A 534 18.77 -13.65 -17.89
CA GLU A 534 19.92 -12.76 -17.86
C GLU A 534 21.25 -13.51 -17.75
N LEU A 535 21.34 -14.52 -16.88
CA LEU A 535 22.52 -15.38 -16.78
C LEU A 535 22.79 -16.11 -18.11
N THR A 536 21.74 -16.57 -18.80
CA THR A 536 21.88 -17.21 -20.11
C THR A 536 22.43 -16.24 -21.15
N ARG A 537 21.94 -14.99 -21.14
CA ARG A 537 22.40 -13.91 -22.02
C ARG A 537 23.87 -13.55 -21.74
N LEU A 538 24.25 -13.38 -20.47
CA LEU A 538 25.61 -13.07 -20.06
C LEU A 538 26.58 -14.20 -20.43
N ALA A 539 26.17 -15.47 -20.26
CA ALA A 539 26.97 -16.62 -20.70
C ALA A 539 27.20 -16.60 -22.22
N ALA A 540 26.16 -16.29 -23.02
CA ALA A 540 26.29 -16.18 -24.47
C ALA A 540 27.20 -15.01 -24.89
N LEU A 541 27.10 -13.86 -24.21
CA LEU A 541 27.98 -12.72 -24.45
C LEU A 541 29.44 -13.06 -24.11
N THR A 542 29.70 -13.70 -22.99
CA THR A 542 31.05 -14.14 -22.60
C THR A 542 31.63 -15.08 -23.65
N ALA A 543 30.88 -16.11 -24.06
CA ALA A 543 31.31 -17.04 -25.11
C ALA A 543 31.62 -16.33 -26.43
N TRP A 544 30.78 -15.37 -26.84
CA TRP A 544 31.04 -14.56 -28.03
C TRP A 544 32.29 -13.69 -27.90
N THR A 545 32.52 -13.07 -26.74
CA THR A 545 33.72 -12.26 -26.50
C THR A 545 34.99 -13.12 -26.48
N GLU A 546 34.95 -14.32 -25.92
CA GLU A 546 36.05 -15.29 -25.95
C GLU A 546 36.36 -15.73 -27.40
N GLU A 547 35.33 -16.01 -28.20
CA GLU A 547 35.50 -16.30 -29.62
C GLU A 547 36.13 -15.12 -30.37
N LEU A 548 35.67 -13.90 -30.09
CA LEU A 548 36.23 -12.68 -30.68
C LEU A 548 37.69 -12.48 -30.29
N LEU A 549 38.05 -12.66 -29.01
CA LEU A 549 39.43 -12.58 -28.53
C LEU A 549 40.31 -13.65 -29.20
N THR A 550 39.83 -14.89 -29.25
CA THR A 550 40.55 -16.01 -29.90
C THR A 550 40.74 -15.73 -31.40
N SER A 551 39.74 -15.17 -32.07
CA SER A 551 39.84 -14.79 -33.49
C SER A 551 40.90 -13.70 -33.72
N ARG A 552 40.96 -12.70 -32.82
CA ARG A 552 41.96 -11.62 -32.86
C ARG A 552 43.36 -12.14 -32.56
N GLU A 553 43.52 -13.03 -31.58
CA GLU A 553 44.81 -13.68 -31.29
C GLU A 553 45.31 -14.48 -32.50
N ARG A 554 44.44 -15.27 -33.14
CA ARG A 554 44.80 -15.99 -34.37
C ARG A 554 45.20 -15.01 -35.48
N ALA A 555 44.49 -13.90 -35.63
CA ALA A 555 44.84 -12.87 -36.61
C ALA A 555 46.19 -12.21 -36.30
N LEU A 556 46.47 -11.89 -35.04
CA LEU A 556 47.75 -11.35 -34.58
C LEU A 556 48.89 -12.34 -34.85
N ARG A 557 48.73 -13.62 -34.49
CA ARG A 557 49.74 -14.66 -34.79
C ARG A 557 50.01 -14.78 -36.29
N ARG A 558 48.97 -14.70 -37.13
CA ARG A 558 49.13 -14.68 -38.60
C ARG A 558 49.86 -13.44 -39.09
N ALA A 559 49.60 -12.27 -38.50
CA ALA A 559 50.30 -11.04 -38.83
C ALA A 559 51.78 -11.13 -38.41
N GLU A 560 52.08 -11.67 -37.23
CA GLU A 560 53.44 -11.91 -36.74
C GLU A 560 54.21 -12.89 -37.62
N THR A 561 53.60 -14.01 -38.03
CA THR A 561 54.26 -14.95 -38.96
C THR A 561 54.50 -14.31 -40.31
N THR A 562 53.57 -13.50 -40.82
CA THR A 562 53.74 -12.75 -42.08
C THR A 562 54.87 -11.73 -41.95
N ILE A 563 54.95 -10.97 -40.84
CA ILE A 563 56.06 -10.06 -40.56
C ILE A 563 57.38 -10.83 -40.44
N GLY A 564 57.40 -11.99 -39.78
CA GLY A 564 58.55 -12.88 -39.67
C GLY A 564 59.06 -13.32 -41.05
N LEU A 565 58.16 -13.82 -41.90
CA LEU A 565 58.46 -14.23 -43.28
C LEU A 565 58.97 -13.05 -44.13
N LEU A 566 58.29 -11.89 -44.05
CA LEU A 566 58.72 -10.68 -44.73
C LEU A 566 60.09 -10.23 -44.22
N SER A 567 60.35 -10.30 -42.91
CA SER A 567 61.61 -9.90 -42.29
C SER A 567 62.80 -10.82 -42.59
N GLY A 568 62.53 -12.08 -42.90
CA GLY A 568 63.50 -13.07 -43.38
C GLY A 568 63.82 -12.94 -44.88
N SER A 569 62.93 -12.35 -45.68
CA SER A 569 63.13 -12.15 -47.11
C SER A 569 64.22 -11.09 -47.41
N LEU A 570 65.05 -11.35 -48.42
CA LEU A 570 66.16 -10.48 -48.86
C LEU A 570 65.70 -9.04 -49.17
N SER A 571 64.45 -8.83 -49.59
CA SER A 571 63.84 -7.53 -49.86
C SER A 571 63.60 -6.68 -48.60
N TYR A 572 63.37 -7.27 -47.43
CA TYR A 572 63.22 -6.52 -46.16
C TYR A 572 64.56 -6.12 -45.54
N ARG A 573 65.64 -6.90 -45.76
CA ARG A 573 67.01 -6.46 -45.41
C ARG A 573 67.47 -5.26 -46.24
N VAL A 574 67.05 -5.19 -47.51
CA VAL A 574 67.28 -4.01 -48.37
C VAL A 574 66.35 -2.84 -47.99
N GLY A 575 65.08 -3.10 -47.66
CA GLY A 575 64.14 -2.07 -47.20
C GLY A 575 64.51 -1.44 -45.84
N ARG A 576 65.11 -2.19 -44.92
CA ARG A 576 65.59 -1.66 -43.62
C ARG A 576 66.81 -0.75 -43.78
N LEU A 577 67.63 -0.94 -44.82
CA LEU A 577 68.69 0.02 -45.20
C LEU A 577 68.11 1.32 -45.80
N ALA A 578 66.94 1.27 -46.46
CA ALA A 578 66.28 2.46 -47.01
C ALA A 578 65.47 3.27 -45.98
N ILE A 579 64.90 2.65 -44.94
CA ILE A 579 64.00 3.32 -43.97
C ILE A 579 64.74 3.91 -42.76
N THR A 580 65.96 3.45 -42.47
CA THR A 580 66.78 3.98 -41.36
C THR A 580 67.16 5.46 -41.52
N PRO A 581 67.53 6.00 -42.72
CA PRO A 581 67.73 7.45 -42.88
C PRO A 581 66.43 8.27 -42.74
N ALA A 582 65.27 7.72 -43.11
CA ALA A 582 63.97 8.42 -42.98
C ALA A 582 63.52 8.61 -41.51
N ARG A 583 63.85 7.67 -40.61
CA ARG A 583 63.56 7.80 -39.17
C ARG A 583 64.48 8.79 -38.45
N LEU A 584 65.72 8.93 -38.92
CA LEU A 584 66.65 9.96 -38.43
C LEU A 584 66.24 11.37 -38.87
N ALA A 585 65.78 11.54 -40.12
CA ALA A 585 65.24 12.80 -40.62
C ALA A 585 63.97 13.26 -39.85
N LYS A 586 63.09 12.33 -39.47
CA LYS A 586 61.87 12.64 -38.70
C LYS A 586 62.14 13.03 -37.23
N ARG A 587 63.23 12.51 -36.63
CA ARG A 587 63.73 12.96 -35.30
C ARG A 587 64.41 14.33 -35.39
N GLY A 588 65.19 14.59 -36.44
CA GLY A 588 65.77 15.92 -36.72
C GLY A 588 64.70 17.01 -36.94
N ALA A 589 63.65 16.71 -37.70
CA ALA A 589 62.53 17.62 -37.94
C ALA A 589 61.75 17.96 -36.65
N ARG A 590 61.59 17.00 -35.73
CA ARG A 590 60.96 17.24 -34.42
C ARG A 590 61.85 18.04 -33.47
N ALA A 591 63.18 17.88 -33.54
CA ALA A 591 64.13 18.69 -32.78
C ALA A 591 64.22 20.13 -33.31
N ALA A 592 64.19 20.31 -34.64
CA ALA A 592 64.11 21.62 -35.29
C ALA A 592 62.78 22.33 -35.00
N LYS A 593 61.65 21.61 -35.00
CA LYS A 593 60.35 22.16 -34.60
C LYS A 593 60.36 22.65 -33.15
N ARG A 594 60.97 21.91 -32.20
CA ARG A 594 61.11 22.33 -30.80
C ARG A 594 62.03 23.54 -30.61
N ARG A 595 63.09 23.67 -31.43
CA ARG A 595 63.95 24.87 -31.42
C ARG A 595 63.27 26.09 -32.05
N ALA A 596 62.45 25.89 -33.08
CA ALA A 596 61.64 26.97 -33.67
C ALA A 596 60.56 27.49 -32.72
N THR A 597 59.89 26.62 -31.94
CA THR A 597 58.94 27.07 -30.90
C THR A 597 59.61 27.75 -29.71
N ALA A 598 60.87 27.43 -29.40
CA ALA A 598 61.63 28.12 -28.35
C ALA A 598 62.14 29.51 -28.76
N VAL A 599 62.35 29.74 -30.07
CA VAL A 599 62.76 31.05 -30.64
C VAL A 599 61.56 31.97 -30.92
N LEU A 600 60.36 31.41 -31.08
CA LEU A 600 59.10 32.14 -31.31
C LEU A 600 58.29 32.43 -30.04
N ALA A 601 58.77 32.01 -28.86
CA ALA A 601 58.17 32.42 -27.60
C ALA A 601 58.55 33.88 -27.29
N PRO A 602 57.59 34.82 -27.15
CA PRO A 602 57.89 36.20 -26.86
C PRO A 602 58.57 36.32 -25.48
N LYS A 603 59.73 37.00 -25.48
CA LYS A 603 60.42 37.51 -24.29
C LYS A 603 59.44 38.37 -23.47
N GLN A 604 58.96 37.86 -22.34
CA GLN A 604 58.56 38.73 -21.23
C GLN A 604 59.85 39.12 -20.51
N GLU A 605 60.37 40.29 -20.86
CA GLU A 605 61.38 40.97 -20.05
C GLU A 605 60.69 41.58 -18.83
N GLU A 606 61.05 41.05 -17.65
CA GLU A 606 61.07 41.82 -16.42
C GLU A 606 62.06 42.98 -16.59
N GLN A 607 61.60 44.23 -16.42
CA GLN A 607 62.32 45.23 -15.64
C GLN A 607 61.48 46.48 -15.38
N GLN A 608 61.34 46.74 -14.07
CA GLN A 608 61.08 48.01 -13.36
C GLN A 608 59.65 48.53 -13.29
#